data_AF-A0A959M8M6-F1
#
_entry.id   AF-A0A959M8M6-F1
#
_cell.length_a   1.000
_cell.length_b   1.000
_cell.length_c   1.000
_cell.angle_alpha   90.00
_cell.angle_beta   90.00
_cell.angle_gamma   90.00
#
_symmetry.space_group_name_H-M   'P 1'
#
loop_
_entity.id
_entity.type
_entity.pdbx_description
1 polymer ?
#
loop_
_entity_poly.entity_id
_entity_poly.type
_entity_poly.pdbx_seq_one_letter_code
_entity_poly.pdbx_strand_id
1 'polypeptide(L)'
;MKEISTDVKNILGLQLPTDPRWVDLAGLEMEEILTDHAYCEQKAATTCISLITKNPEKELLVEELSPIVTEEWGHFRMVIAELKKRNLKLGKQRKDVYVNSLLQFQKK
;
A
#
# COMPACT_ATOMS: atom_id res chain seq x y z
N MET A 1 -26.71 -7.72 -7.72
CA MET A 1 -25.49 -6.88 -7.64
C MET A 1 -25.93 -5.44 -7.84
N LYS A 2 -25.71 -4.54 -6.87
CA LYS A 2 -25.99 -3.11 -7.08
C LYS A 2 -24.95 -2.58 -8.06
N GLU A 3 -25.40 -2.00 -9.16
CA GLU A 3 -24.52 -1.30 -10.11
C GLU A 3 -23.84 -0.13 -9.38
N ILE A 4 -22.51 -0.14 -9.36
CA ILE A 4 -21.71 0.97 -8.85
C ILE A 4 -21.74 2.05 -9.92
N SER A 5 -22.11 3.29 -9.54
CA SER A 5 -22.09 4.44 -10.45
C SER A 5 -20.73 4.55 -11.15
N THR A 6 -20.76 4.77 -12.47
CA THR A 6 -19.59 5.00 -13.33
C THR A 6 -18.65 6.06 -12.75
N ASP A 7 -19.19 7.04 -12.01
CA ASP A 7 -18.40 8.12 -11.42
C ASP A 7 -17.45 7.65 -10.31
N VAL A 8 -17.83 6.62 -9.53
CA VAL A 8 -16.99 6.06 -8.46
C VAL A 8 -15.83 5.24 -9.04
N LYS A 9 -16.05 4.57 -10.20
CA LYS A 9 -14.98 3.86 -10.92
C LYS A 9 -13.85 4.80 -11.37
N ASN A 10 -14.18 6.05 -11.67
CA ASN A 10 -13.26 6.99 -12.30
C ASN A 10 -12.28 7.68 -11.33
N ILE A 11 -12.53 7.69 -10.02
CA ILE A 11 -11.66 8.40 -9.06
C ILE A 11 -10.35 7.64 -8.78
N LEU A 12 -10.41 6.30 -8.73
CA LEU A 12 -9.26 5.45 -8.37
C LEU A 12 -8.73 4.60 -9.54
N GLY A 13 -9.38 4.66 -10.71
CA GLY A 13 -9.01 3.85 -11.89
C GLY A 13 -9.27 2.34 -11.74
N LEU A 14 -10.01 1.92 -10.71
CA LEU A 14 -10.33 0.52 -10.44
C LEU A 14 -11.44 0.01 -11.36
N GLN A 15 -11.22 -1.15 -11.99
CA GLN A 15 -12.18 -1.73 -12.95
C GLN A 15 -13.32 -2.48 -12.25
N LEU A 16 -13.05 -3.04 -11.08
CA LEU A 16 -13.97 -3.86 -10.30
C LEU A 16 -13.89 -3.49 -8.81
N PRO A 17 -14.99 -3.62 -8.06
CA PRO A 17 -14.95 -3.51 -6.61
C PRO A 17 -14.20 -4.69 -5.99
N THR A 18 -13.67 -4.49 -4.78
CA THR A 18 -13.16 -5.59 -3.94
C THR A 18 -14.26 -6.61 -3.69
N ASP A 19 -13.96 -7.89 -3.91
CA ASP A 19 -14.88 -8.98 -3.61
C ASP A 19 -15.24 -8.96 -2.11
N PRO A 20 -16.53 -8.92 -1.72
CA PRO A 20 -16.92 -8.90 -0.30
C PRO A 20 -16.33 -10.04 0.51
N ARG A 21 -16.09 -11.21 -0.10
CA ARG A 21 -15.46 -12.37 0.55
C ARG A 21 -14.05 -12.08 1.04
N TRP A 22 -13.37 -11.10 0.45
CA TRP A 22 -12.04 -10.68 0.88
C TRP A 22 -12.06 -10.15 2.32
N VAL A 23 -13.09 -9.40 2.71
CA VAL A 23 -13.24 -8.89 4.09
C VAL A 23 -13.42 -10.04 5.07
N ASP A 24 -14.25 -11.02 4.73
CA ASP A 24 -14.47 -12.20 5.58
C ASP A 24 -13.16 -12.97 5.80
N LEU A 25 -12.38 -13.16 4.74
CA LEU A 25 -11.08 -13.83 4.80
C LEU A 25 -10.03 -13.02 5.57
N ALA A 26 -9.96 -11.70 5.34
CA ALA A 26 -9.05 -10.81 6.04
C ALA A 26 -9.32 -10.78 7.56
N GLY A 27 -10.59 -10.96 7.96
CA GLY A 27 -10.97 -11.04 9.37
C GLY A 27 -10.48 -12.30 10.10
N LEU A 28 -10.10 -13.37 9.39
CA LEU A 28 -9.69 -14.64 10.00
C LEU A 28 -8.32 -14.54 10.69
N GLU A 29 -7.37 -13.82 10.09
CA GLU A 29 -5.99 -13.71 10.56
C GLU A 29 -5.52 -12.24 10.53
N MET A 30 -5.93 -11.48 11.54
CA MET A 30 -5.62 -10.05 11.64
C MET A 30 -4.12 -9.76 11.75
N GLU A 31 -3.32 -10.65 12.34
CA GLU A 31 -1.85 -10.49 12.43
C GLU A 31 -1.20 -10.49 11.04
N GLU A 32 -1.64 -11.38 10.17
CA GLU A 32 -1.15 -11.47 8.78
C GLU A 32 -1.54 -10.22 8.00
N ILE A 33 -2.79 -9.75 8.12
CA ILE A 33 -3.26 -8.53 7.44
C ILE A 33 -2.50 -7.29 7.91
N LEU A 34 -2.36 -7.10 9.21
CA LEU A 34 -1.62 -5.95 9.74
C LEU A 34 -0.12 -6.02 9.43
N THR A 35 0.46 -7.23 9.39
CA THR A 35 1.85 -7.42 8.97
C THR A 35 2.03 -7.03 7.50
N ASP A 36 1.18 -7.54 6.60
CA ASP A 36 1.22 -7.21 5.18
C ASP A 36 1.00 -5.72 4.94
N HIS A 37 0.02 -5.11 5.64
CA HIS A 37 -0.27 -3.68 5.59
C HIS A 37 0.95 -2.86 6.02
N ALA A 38 1.56 -3.17 7.17
CA ALA A 38 2.77 -2.47 7.61
C ALA A 38 3.86 -2.51 6.51
N TYR A 39 4.09 -3.68 5.89
CA TYR A 39 5.06 -3.76 4.80
C TYR A 39 4.62 -3.00 3.55
N CYS A 40 3.34 -2.88 3.24
CA CYS A 40 2.84 -2.03 2.16
C CYS A 40 3.22 -0.56 2.37
N GLU A 41 3.02 -0.02 3.58
CA GLU A 41 3.38 1.39 3.86
C GLU A 41 4.89 1.61 3.78
N GLN A 42 5.68 0.67 4.31
CA GLN A 42 7.14 0.73 4.17
C GLN A 42 7.59 0.67 2.70
N LYS A 43 6.96 -0.18 1.87
CA LYS A 43 7.26 -0.29 0.43
C LYS A 43 6.85 0.98 -0.33
N ALA A 44 5.75 1.63 0.04
CA ALA A 44 5.31 2.90 -0.53
C ALA A 44 6.36 4.01 -0.26
N ALA A 45 6.78 4.16 1.01
CA ALA A 45 7.85 5.10 1.38
C ALA A 45 9.17 4.80 0.64
N THR A 46 9.58 3.53 0.60
CA THR A 46 10.82 3.11 -0.07
C THR A 46 10.77 3.34 -1.59
N THR A 47 9.61 3.15 -2.21
CA THR A 47 9.40 3.45 -3.63
C THR A 47 9.57 4.94 -3.90
N CYS A 48 8.97 5.79 -3.07
CA CYS A 48 9.12 7.25 -3.19
C CYS A 48 10.59 7.68 -3.04
N ILE A 49 11.30 7.16 -2.04
CA ILE A 49 12.75 7.40 -1.87
C ILE A 49 13.54 6.96 -3.12
N SER A 50 13.21 5.80 -3.69
CA SER A 50 13.87 5.30 -4.91
C SER A 50 13.64 6.23 -6.10
N LEU A 51 12.42 6.74 -6.26
CA LEU A 51 12.09 7.69 -7.34
C LEU A 51 12.87 9.00 -7.19
N ILE A 52 12.93 9.56 -5.97
CA ILE A 52 13.71 10.75 -5.64
C ILE A 52 15.20 10.53 -5.97
N THR A 53 15.77 9.43 -5.48
CA THR A 53 17.20 9.14 -5.65
C THR A 53 17.58 8.89 -7.11
N LYS A 54 16.66 8.33 -7.91
CA LYS A 54 16.88 8.06 -9.35
C LYS A 54 16.68 9.28 -10.24
N ASN A 55 15.97 10.31 -9.78
CA ASN A 55 15.62 11.49 -10.56
C ASN A 55 15.83 12.78 -9.75
N PRO A 56 17.02 13.01 -9.16
CA PRO A 56 17.26 14.16 -8.29
C PRO A 56 17.10 15.50 -9.00
N GLU A 57 17.24 15.53 -10.33
CA GLU A 57 17.08 16.71 -11.18
C GLU A 57 15.61 17.12 -11.38
N LYS A 58 14.64 16.26 -11.06
CA LYS A 58 13.21 16.55 -11.21
C LYS A 58 12.67 17.19 -9.93
N GLU A 59 12.97 18.47 -9.75
CA GLU A 59 12.64 19.23 -8.52
C GLU A 59 11.19 19.03 -8.06
N LEU A 60 10.21 19.19 -8.95
CA LEU A 60 8.80 18.97 -8.61
C LEU A 60 8.51 17.56 -8.07
N LEU A 61 9.15 16.52 -8.64
CA LEU A 61 8.99 15.16 -8.15
C LEU A 61 9.59 15.00 -6.75
N VAL A 62 10.74 15.63 -6.50
CA VAL A 62 11.40 15.59 -5.19
C VAL A 62 10.54 16.30 -4.14
N GLU A 63 10.03 17.49 -4.47
CA GLU A 63 9.19 18.31 -3.58
C GLU A 63 7.90 17.58 -3.22
N GLU A 64 7.21 16.97 -4.19
CA GLU A 64 5.93 16.31 -3.96
C GLU A 64 6.05 14.92 -3.31
N LEU A 65 7.10 14.15 -3.60
CA LEU A 65 7.27 12.81 -3.00
C LEU A 65 7.85 12.86 -1.58
N SER A 66 8.61 13.89 -1.23
CA SER A 66 9.20 14.03 0.11
C SER A 66 8.17 14.01 1.26
N PRO A 67 7.05 14.76 1.22
CA PRO A 67 6.02 14.67 2.25
C PRO A 67 5.34 13.29 2.26
N ILE A 68 5.14 12.67 1.10
CA ILE A 68 4.54 11.33 1.00
C ILE A 68 5.39 10.29 1.72
N VAL A 69 6.73 10.33 1.58
CA VAL A 69 7.63 9.44 2.35
C VAL A 69 7.38 9.56 3.85
N THR A 70 7.18 10.78 4.35
CA THR A 70 6.94 11.04 5.77
C THR A 70 5.57 10.54 6.20
N GLU A 71 4.54 10.77 5.39
CA GLU A 71 3.17 10.30 5.61
C GLU A 71 3.12 8.77 5.70
N GLU A 72 3.70 8.06 4.72
CA GLU A 72 3.67 6.59 4.70
C GLU A 72 4.49 5.98 5.83
N TRP A 73 5.58 6.63 6.26
CA TRP A 73 6.29 6.21 7.47
C TRP A 73 5.46 6.45 8.74
N GLY A 74 4.64 7.49 8.74
CA GLY A 74 3.61 7.72 9.75
C GLY A 74 2.59 6.58 9.80
N HIS A 75 2.04 6.20 8.64
CA HIS A 75 1.11 5.06 8.51
C HIS A 75 1.74 3.75 9.00
N PHE A 76 2.98 3.46 8.59
CA PHE A 76 3.73 2.29 9.07
C PHE A 76 3.76 2.25 10.60
N ARG A 77 4.12 3.35 11.25
CA ARG A 77 4.18 3.43 12.72
C ARG A 77 2.81 3.23 13.37
N MET A 78 1.74 3.73 12.74
CA MET A 78 0.37 3.51 13.22
C MET A 78 -0.01 2.03 13.16
N VAL A 79 0.31 1.33 12.08
CA VAL A 79 0.05 -0.13 11.97
C VAL A 79 0.84 -0.90 13.03
N ILE A 80 2.11 -0.55 13.27
CA ILE A 80 2.91 -1.16 14.36
C ILE A 80 2.29 -0.91 15.74
N ALA A 81 1.76 0.28 15.99
CA ALA A 81 1.05 0.57 17.23
C ALA A 81 -0.22 -0.28 17.37
N GLU A 82 -0.92 -0.51 16.26
CA GLU A 82 -2.17 -1.27 16.22
C GLU A 82 -1.96 -2.78 16.44
N LEU A 83 -0.85 -3.33 15.91
CA LEU A 83 -0.35 -4.68 16.24
C LEU A 83 -0.07 -4.79 17.75
N LYS A 84 0.71 -3.86 18.32
CA LYS A 84 1.06 -3.87 19.75
C LYS A 84 -0.18 -3.78 20.65
N LYS A 85 -1.14 -2.94 20.30
CA LYS A 85 -2.41 -2.78 21.02
C LYS A 85 -3.21 -4.09 21.10
N ARG A 86 -3.08 -4.96 20.09
CA ARG A 86 -3.71 -6.29 20.03
C ARG A 86 -2.85 -7.42 20.60
N ASN A 87 -1.68 -7.10 21.16
CA ASN A 87 -0.69 -8.09 21.59
C ASN A 87 -0.22 -9.02 20.45
N LEU A 88 -0.22 -8.50 19.22
CA LEU A 88 0.28 -9.17 18.01
C LEU A 88 1.71 -8.71 17.71
N LYS A 89 2.44 -9.49 16.91
CA LYS A 89 3.81 -9.19 16.49
C LYS A 89 3.87 -8.88 15.01
N LEU A 90 4.83 -8.04 14.61
CA LEU A 90 5.15 -7.87 13.21
C LEU A 90 5.74 -9.18 12.69
N GLY A 91 5.02 -9.84 11.78
CA GLY A 91 5.43 -11.08 11.14
C GLY A 91 6.49 -10.87 10.05
N LYS A 92 6.75 -11.91 9.26
CA LYS A 92 7.68 -11.83 8.13
C LYS A 92 7.00 -11.22 6.92
N GLN A 93 7.75 -10.43 6.16
CA GLN A 93 7.30 -9.97 4.86
C GLN A 93 7.12 -11.14 3.90
N ARG A 94 5.95 -11.20 3.25
CA ARG A 94 5.67 -12.15 2.18
C ARG A 94 5.99 -11.58 0.80
N LYS A 95 6.09 -12.46 -0.20
CA LYS A 95 6.25 -12.03 -1.60
C LYS A 95 4.99 -11.32 -2.08
N ASP A 96 5.17 -10.13 -2.63
CA ASP A 96 4.07 -9.32 -3.17
C ASP A 96 3.72 -9.76 -4.60
N VAL A 97 2.81 -10.73 -4.75
CA VAL A 97 2.43 -11.24 -6.06
C VAL A 97 1.73 -10.16 -6.89
N TYR A 98 0.96 -9.30 -6.25
CA TYR A 98 0.18 -8.25 -6.90
C TYR A 98 1.09 -7.19 -7.52
N VAL A 99 1.95 -6.55 -6.72
CA VAL A 99 2.87 -5.51 -7.19
C VAL A 99 3.85 -6.09 -8.22
N ASN A 100 4.37 -7.30 -8.00
CA ASN A 100 5.26 -7.93 -8.98
C ASN A 100 4.58 -8.18 -10.33
N SER A 101 3.28 -8.47 -10.34
CA SER A 101 2.51 -8.61 -11.59
C SER A 101 2.29 -7.25 -12.25
N LEU A 102 2.02 -6.19 -11.48
CA LEU A 102 1.89 -4.82 -12.00
C LEU A 102 3.18 -4.31 -12.63
N LEU A 103 4.33 -4.58 -12.01
CA LEU A 103 5.65 -4.17 -12.52
C LEU A 103 5.97 -4.76 -13.89
N GLN A 104 5.34 -5.87 -14.30
CA GLN A 104 5.52 -6.44 -15.65
C GLN A 104 4.98 -5.53 -16.76
N PHE A 105 4.04 -4.63 -16.44
CA PHE A 105 3.47 -3.68 -17.39
C PHE A 105 4.27 -2.37 -17.45
N GLN A 106 5.25 -2.17 -16.56
CA GLN A 106 6.10 -0.98 -16.57
C GLN A 106 7.02 -1.02 -17.79
N LYS A 107 6.89 -0.02 -18.68
CA LYS A 107 7.85 0.18 -19.76
C LYS A 107 9.18 0.65 -19.17
N LYS A 108 10.25 -0.04 -19.54
CA LYS A 108 11.62 0.33 -19.18
C LYS A 108 12.16 1.40 -20.12
#